data_AF-A0A2U1KAT2-F1
#
_entry.id   AF-A0A2U1KAT2-F1
#
_cell.length_a   1.000
_cell.length_b   1.000
_cell.length_c   1.000
_cell.angle_alpha   90.00
_cell.angle_beta   90.00
_cell.angle_gamma   90.00
#
_symmetry.space_group_name_H-M   'P 1'
#
loop_
_entity.id
_entity.type
_entity.pdbx_description
1 polymer ?
#
loop_
_entity_poly.entity_id
_entity_poly.type
_entity_poly.pdbx_seq_one_letter_code
_entity_poly.pdbx_strand_id
1 'polypeptide(L)' 'MGLDMLMNMFGGLGAGGMAAPNVPDVPPEQLYATQLSQLQEMGFFDTQENIWALRASGGNVHAAVERLLGNFGP' A
#
# COMPACT_ATOMS: atom_id res chain seq x y z
N MET A 1 16.61 30.90 35.29
CA MET A 1 15.52 29.91 35.13
C MET A 1 14.44 30.50 34.22
N GLY A 2 14.78 30.76 32.96
CA GLY A 2 13.91 31.44 31.99
C GLY A 2 14.20 31.03 30.55
N LEU A 3 14.93 29.94 30.36
CA LEU A 3 15.27 29.35 29.07
C LEU A 3 14.57 27.98 28.88
N ASP A 4 14.27 27.29 29.99
CA ASP A 4 13.60 25.98 29.99
C ASP A 4 12.12 26.03 29.57
N MET A 5 11.42 27.14 29.81
CA MET A 5 9.99 27.26 29.47
C MET A 5 9.76 27.68 28.01
N LEU A 6 10.71 28.40 27.42
CA LEU A 6 10.76 28.67 25.97
C LEU A 6 11.01 27.38 25.18
N MET A 7 11.87 26.49 25.69
CA MET A 7 12.05 25.14 25.15
C MET A 7 10.79 24.28 25.24
N ASN A 8 9.96 24.47 26.27
CA ASN A 8 8.70 23.74 26.44
C ASN A 8 7.58 24.25 25.50
N MET A 9 7.62 25.52 25.08
CA MET A 9 6.69 26.06 24.07
C MET A 9 7.14 25.78 22.63
N PHE A 10 8.45 25.66 22.35
CA PHE A 10 8.98 25.14 21.08
C PHE A 10 8.72 23.63 20.91
N GLY A 11 8.56 22.89 22.03
CA GLY A 11 7.95 21.56 22.05
C GLY A 11 6.44 21.56 21.71
N GLY A 12 5.81 22.74 21.61
CA GLY A 12 4.38 22.92 21.28
C GLY A 12 4.11 23.49 19.88
N LEU A 13 5.13 23.86 19.09
CA LEU A 13 4.90 24.48 17.77
C LEU A 13 6.10 24.33 16.83
N GLY A 14 6.53 23.10 16.53
CA GLY A 14 7.78 22.93 15.77
C GLY A 14 8.13 21.55 15.23
N ALA A 15 7.15 20.68 14.95
CA ALA A 15 7.27 19.53 14.04
C ALA A 15 5.85 18.96 13.82
N GLY A 16 5.05 19.44 12.88
CA GLY A 16 5.44 19.43 11.47
C GLY A 16 5.82 18.00 11.02
N GLY A 17 5.06 16.97 11.41
CA GLY A 17 5.29 15.62 10.88
C GLY A 17 4.73 14.42 11.66
N MET A 18 4.13 14.62 12.84
CA MET A 18 3.64 13.49 13.67
C MET A 18 2.12 13.30 13.59
N ALA A 19 1.66 13.13 12.36
CA ALA A 19 0.45 12.39 12.04
C ALA A 19 0.66 11.82 10.64
N ALA A 20 1.71 11.00 10.47
CA ALA A 20 1.59 9.98 9.45
C ALA A 20 0.34 9.20 9.86
N PRO A 21 -0.74 9.18 9.06
CA PRO A 21 -1.86 8.32 9.36
C PRO A 21 -1.24 6.95 9.58
N ASN A 22 -1.74 6.23 10.58
CA ASN A 22 -1.50 4.81 10.75
C ASN A 22 -2.05 4.13 9.48
N VAL A 23 -1.35 4.28 8.35
CA VAL A 23 -1.52 3.46 7.16
C VAL A 23 -1.27 2.08 7.72
N PRO A 24 -2.28 1.21 7.73
CA PRO A 24 -2.06 -0.15 8.16
C PRO A 24 -0.86 -0.64 7.35
N ASP A 25 0.23 -1.00 8.02
CA ASP A 25 1.39 -1.69 7.44
C ASP A 25 0.97 -3.12 7.08
N VAL A 26 -0.26 -3.27 6.58
CA VAL A 26 -0.83 -4.51 6.13
C VAL A 26 -0.24 -4.69 4.75
N PRO A 27 0.59 -5.71 4.55
CA PRO A 27 1.19 -5.94 3.25
C PRO A 27 0.07 -6.08 2.22
N PRO A 28 0.27 -5.59 0.99
CA PRO A 28 -0.74 -5.67 -0.05
C PRO A 28 -1.15 -7.12 -0.33
N GLU A 29 -0.29 -8.09 -0.04
CA GLU A 29 -0.61 -9.53 -0.01
C GLU A 29 -1.80 -9.87 0.88
N GLN A 30 -1.85 -9.29 2.07
CA GLN A 30 -2.95 -9.50 3.03
C GLN A 30 -4.19 -8.68 2.63
N LEU A 31 -4.01 -7.46 2.11
CA LEU A 31 -5.12 -6.65 1.59
C LEU A 31 -5.79 -7.30 0.39
N TYR A 32 -4.99 -8.00 -0.42
CA TYR A 32 -5.44 -8.59 -1.68
C TYR A 32 -5.52 -10.12 -1.65
N ALA A 33 -5.56 -10.75 -0.47
CA ALA A 33 -5.50 -12.21 -0.35
C ALA A 33 -6.58 -12.94 -1.16
N THR A 34 -7.81 -12.43 -1.15
CA THR A 34 -8.93 -12.99 -1.93
C THR A 34 -8.71 -12.83 -3.43
N GLN A 35 -8.18 -11.69 -3.86
CA GLN A 35 -7.88 -11.39 -5.26
C GLN A 35 -6.74 -12.24 -5.78
N LEU A 36 -5.69 -12.43 -4.97
CA LEU A 36 -4.57 -13.31 -5.28
C LEU A 36 -5.02 -14.75 -5.46
N SER A 37 -5.92 -15.25 -4.61
CA SER A 37 -6.48 -16.59 -4.76
C SER A 37 -7.23 -16.74 -6.09
N GLN A 38 -8.06 -15.76 -6.47
CA GLN A 38 -8.77 -15.79 -7.75
C GLN A 38 -7.82 -15.77 -8.96
N LEU A 39 -6.76 -14.96 -8.89
CA LEU A 39 -5.75 -14.89 -9.93
C LEU A 39 -4.99 -16.22 -10.07
N GLN A 40 -4.66 -16.87 -8.95
CA GLN A 40 -4.03 -18.20 -8.93
C GLN A 40 -4.94 -19.28 -9.54
N GLU A 41 -6.25 -19.24 -9.26
CA GLU A 41 -7.23 -20.14 -9.89
C GLU A 41 -7.31 -19.95 -11.42
N MET A 42 -7.04 -18.74 -11.91
CA MET A 42 -6.98 -18.43 -13.34
C MET A 42 -5.63 -18.79 -13.99
N GLY A 43 -4.61 -19.13 -13.19
CA GLY A 43 -3.27 -19.51 -13.67
C GLY A 43 -2.17 -18.46 -13.43
N PHE A 44 -2.48 -17.36 -12.76
CA PHE A 44 -1.48 -16.34 -12.38
C PHE A 44 -0.92 -16.64 -10.99
N PHE A 45 0.19 -17.37 -10.94
CA PHE A 45 0.86 -17.76 -9.68
C PHE A 45 1.83 -16.71 -9.15
N ASP A 46 2.20 -15.72 -9.95
CA ASP A 46 3.12 -14.65 -9.56
C ASP A 46 2.44 -13.63 -8.64
N THR A 47 2.55 -13.85 -7.33
CA THR A 47 2.00 -12.97 -6.30
C THR A 47 2.47 -11.52 -6.46
N GLN A 48 3.72 -11.29 -6.85
CA GLN A 48 4.26 -9.94 -7.03
C GLN A 48 3.64 -9.22 -8.24
N GLU A 49 3.57 -9.88 -9.40
CA GLU A 49 2.88 -9.37 -10.60
C GLU A 49 1.40 -9.08 -10.27
N ASN A 50 0.74 -10.03 -9.60
CA ASN A 50 -0.65 -9.89 -9.21
C ASN A 50 -0.88 -8.68 -8.28
N ILE A 51 -0.01 -8.46 -7.29
CA ILE A 51 -0.08 -7.28 -6.42
C ILE A 51 0.10 -6.00 -7.21
N TRP A 52 1.06 -5.96 -8.13
CA TRP A 52 1.28 -4.79 -8.98
C TRP A 52 0.06 -4.48 -9.84
N ALA A 53 -0.51 -5.51 -10.48
CA ALA A 53 -1.71 -5.40 -11.28
C ALA A 53 -2.92 -4.96 -10.45
N LEU A 54 -3.09 -5.52 -9.25
CA LEU A 54 -4.17 -5.15 -8.32
C LEU A 54 -3.99 -3.75 -7.75
N ARG A 55 -2.77 -3.33 -7.45
CA ARG A 55 -2.48 -1.97 -7.00
C ARG A 55 -2.77 -0.96 -8.11
N ALA A 56 -2.40 -1.28 -9.34
CA ALA A 56 -2.67 -0.45 -10.50
C ALA A 56 -4.17 -0.43 -10.88
N SER A 57 -4.91 -1.50 -10.57
CA SER A 57 -6.35 -1.59 -10.82
C SER A 57 -7.22 -1.11 -9.65
N GLY A 58 -6.62 -0.73 -8.52
CA GLY A 58 -7.34 -0.30 -7.32
C GLY A 58 -8.06 -1.44 -6.58
N GLY A 59 -7.56 -2.67 -6.67
CA GLY A 59 -8.13 -3.86 -6.04
C GLY A 59 -9.17 -4.59 -6.89
N ASN A 60 -9.28 -4.23 -8.17
CA ASN A 60 -10.18 -4.90 -9.12
C ASN A 60 -9.46 -6.08 -9.78
N VAL A 61 -9.96 -7.29 -9.54
CA VAL A 61 -9.39 -8.54 -10.10
C VAL A 61 -9.47 -8.56 -11.62
N HIS A 62 -10.61 -8.16 -12.20
CA HIS A 62 -10.83 -8.21 -13.64
C HIS A 62 -9.84 -7.31 -14.39
N ALA A 63 -9.69 -6.06 -13.93
CA ALA A 63 -8.74 -5.12 -14.51
C ALA A 63 -7.27 -5.49 -14.19
N ALA A 64 -7.02 -6.23 -13.11
CA ALA A 64 -5.69 -6.81 -12.85
C ALA A 64 -5.37 -7.94 -13.83
N VAL A 65 -6.33 -8.83 -14.12
CA VAL A 65 -6.18 -9.90 -15.13
C VAL A 65 -5.88 -9.31 -16.50
N GLU A 66 -6.63 -8.30 -16.95
CA GLU A 66 -6.38 -7.65 -18.25
C GLU A 66 -4.98 -7.06 -18.34
N ARG A 67 -4.48 -6.46 -17.24
CA ARG A 67 -3.11 -5.97 -17.16
C ARG A 67 -2.08 -7.08 -17.18
N LEU A 68 -2.30 -8.16 -16.43
CA LEU A 68 -1.39 -9.31 -16.43
C LEU A 68 -1.33 -9.92 -17.83
N LEU A 69 -2.46 -10.18 -18.46
CA LEU A 69 -2.52 -10.67 -19.85
C LEU A 69 -1.83 -9.72 -20.84
N GLY A 70 -1.93 -8.40 -20.63
CA GLY A 70 -1.21 -7.40 -21.42
C GLY A 70 0.30 -7.35 -21.14
N ASN A 71 0.73 -7.67 -19.92
CA ASN A 71 2.14 -7.74 -19.51
C ASN A 71 2.82 -9.06 -19.94
N PHE A 72 2.05 -10.13 -20.07
CA PHE A 72 2.47 -11.41 -20.64
C PHE A 72 2.36 -11.45 -22.18
N GLY A 73 1.89 -10.37 -22.83
CA GLY A 73 1.91 -10.19 -24.28
C GLY A 73 3.31 -9.82 -24.79
N PRO A 74 3.68 -10.22 -26.01
CA PRO A 74 5.06 -10.42 -26.49
C PRO A 74 5.98 -9.18 -26.47
#